data_AF-A0A6G4U8J7-F1
#
_entry.id   AF-A0A6G4U8J7-F1
#
_cell.length_a   1.000
_cell.length_b   1.000
_cell.length_c   1.000
_cell.angle_alpha   90.00
_cell.angle_beta   90.00
_cell.angle_gamma   90.00
#
_symmetry.space_group_name_H-M   'P 1'
#
loop_
_entity.id
_entity.type
_entity.pdbx_description
1 polymer ?
#
loop_
_entity_poly.entity_id
_entity_poly.type
_entity_poly.pdbx_seq_one_letter_code
_entity_poly.pdbx_strand_id
1 'polypeptide(L)'
;MYALDTPPPARPALPVTAGLRGLLPGGRLQPGTTVSVSGDLPLLLAVAADAATEAGAWAVIGLPQLGVLAAESMGLDLGVGLWTDHPGERWPQVVALLAEAVPLLLLGPLGPAAGRTARRIEAVLRRTGAILLTTGSWEGAQVRLEVTGASWDGVGAGHGLLRRRQVQVTASGRGQLAGTPRTAALWLPDQDGRVSPVQESEAHASGTTGMPARGSLRAVPEEPCAHRRTGTE
;
A
#
# COMPACT_ATOMS: atom_id res chain seq x y z
N MET A 1 9.39 45.25 3.42
CA MET A 1 7.99 44.86 3.14
C MET A 1 8.01 43.98 1.90
N TYR A 2 8.27 42.67 2.05
CA TYR A 2 8.25 41.72 0.95
C TYR A 2 7.03 40.83 1.13
N ALA A 3 6.12 40.92 0.18
CA ALA A 3 5.00 40.02 0.04
C ALA A 3 5.56 38.62 -0.29
N LEU A 4 5.42 37.68 0.64
CA LEU A 4 5.43 36.26 0.35
C LEU A 4 4.13 35.70 0.91
N ASP A 5 3.02 36.09 0.29
CA ASP A 5 1.74 35.37 0.42
C ASP A 5 1.36 34.82 -0.96
N THR A 6 2.35 34.28 -1.68
CA THR A 6 2.05 33.37 -2.77
C THR A 6 1.79 32.02 -2.11
N PRO A 7 0.55 31.50 -2.16
CA PRO A 7 0.30 30.16 -1.64
C PRO A 7 1.26 29.19 -2.35
N PRO A 8 1.82 28.19 -1.64
CA PRO A 8 2.70 27.22 -2.26
C PRO A 8 2.00 26.63 -3.50
N PRO A 9 2.75 26.40 -4.60
CA PRO A 9 2.15 25.84 -5.80
C PRO A 9 1.43 24.55 -5.46
N ALA A 10 0.24 24.37 -6.03
CA ALA A 10 -0.56 23.16 -5.80
C ALA A 10 0.25 21.93 -6.19
N ARG A 11 0.34 20.94 -5.28
CA ARG A 11 1.06 19.69 -5.55
C ARG A 11 0.38 18.93 -6.71
N PRO A 12 1.14 18.38 -7.67
CA PRO A 12 0.57 17.62 -8.77
C PRO A 12 0.04 16.25 -8.30
N ALA A 13 -0.81 15.64 -9.13
CA ALA A 13 -1.22 14.25 -8.92
C ALA A 13 -0.07 13.28 -9.23
N LEU A 14 0.24 12.39 -8.28
CA LEU A 14 1.38 11.49 -8.39
C LEU A 14 1.05 10.25 -9.24
N PRO A 15 2.00 9.76 -10.05
CA PRO A 15 1.83 8.55 -10.84
C PRO A 15 1.74 7.31 -9.95
N VAL A 16 1.19 6.24 -10.52
CA VAL A 16 1.32 4.89 -10.00
C VAL A 16 1.72 3.94 -11.12
N THR A 17 2.25 2.80 -10.71
CA THR A 17 2.61 1.69 -11.58
C THR A 17 1.45 1.33 -12.51
N ALA A 18 1.76 1.02 -13.77
CA ALA A 18 0.77 0.86 -14.84
C ALA A 18 -0.43 -0.03 -14.47
N GLY A 19 -0.20 -1.16 -13.78
CA GLY A 19 -1.27 -2.08 -13.35
C GLY A 19 -2.25 -1.50 -12.33
N LEU A 20 -1.84 -0.50 -11.55
CA LEU A 20 -2.70 0.15 -10.53
C LEU A 20 -3.53 1.31 -11.09
N ARG A 21 -3.23 1.81 -12.29
CA ARG A 21 -3.91 3.00 -12.86
C ARG A 21 -5.41 2.80 -13.02
N GLY A 22 -5.85 1.61 -13.44
CA GLY A 22 -7.29 1.32 -13.60
C GLY A 22 -8.08 1.39 -12.28
N LEU A 23 -7.41 1.18 -11.15
CA LEU A 23 -8.01 1.18 -9.81
C LEU A 23 -8.20 2.59 -9.23
N LEU A 24 -7.51 3.60 -9.76
CA LEU A 24 -7.52 4.96 -9.22
C LEU A 24 -8.37 5.92 -10.08
N PRO A 25 -9.03 6.91 -9.46
CA PRO A 25 -9.63 8.02 -10.20
C PRO A 25 -8.57 8.77 -11.01
N GLY A 26 -8.75 8.85 -12.34
CA GLY A 26 -7.77 9.48 -13.24
C GLY A 26 -6.42 8.77 -13.33
N GLY A 27 -6.30 7.53 -12.81
CA GLY A 27 -5.08 6.72 -12.87
C GLY A 27 -3.90 7.26 -12.06
N ARG A 28 -4.15 8.14 -11.10
CA ARG A 28 -3.13 8.84 -10.31
C ARG A 28 -3.59 9.03 -8.87
N LEU A 29 -2.62 9.21 -7.97
CA LEU A 29 -2.89 9.64 -6.59
C LEU A 29 -3.17 11.14 -6.58
N GLN A 30 -4.35 11.52 -6.10
CA GLN A 30 -4.78 12.91 -6.11
C GLN A 30 -4.23 13.65 -4.89
N PRO A 31 -3.72 14.89 -5.06
CA PRO A 31 -3.16 15.66 -3.95
C PRO A 31 -4.22 15.88 -2.85
N GLY A 32 -3.77 15.86 -1.60
CA GLY A 32 -4.64 16.08 -0.45
C GLY A 32 -5.63 14.94 -0.14
N THR A 33 -5.36 13.74 -0.64
CA THR A 33 -6.21 12.56 -0.42
C THR A 33 -5.53 11.48 0.42
N THR A 34 -6.36 10.61 0.97
CA THR A 34 -5.92 9.41 1.69
C THR A 34 -6.28 8.16 0.89
N VAL A 35 -5.31 7.25 0.76
CA VAL A 35 -5.50 5.89 0.22
C VAL A 35 -5.20 4.87 1.33
N SER A 36 -6.17 4.02 1.60
CA SER A 36 -6.03 2.91 2.56
C SER A 36 -5.76 1.62 1.79
N VAL A 37 -4.77 0.84 2.22
CA VAL A 37 -4.35 -0.43 1.62
C VAL A 37 -4.46 -1.50 2.69
N SER A 38 -5.61 -2.16 2.78
CA SER A 38 -6.06 -3.03 3.88
C SER A 38 -5.01 -4.06 4.35
N GLY A 39 -4.07 -3.65 5.21
CA GLY A 39 -3.02 -4.48 5.80
C GLY A 39 -1.90 -4.99 4.88
N ASP A 40 -1.97 -4.80 3.56
CA ASP A 40 -0.99 -5.37 2.62
C ASP A 40 0.18 -4.39 2.37
N LEU A 41 1.29 -4.61 3.09
CA LEU A 41 2.49 -3.78 2.97
C LEU A 41 3.13 -3.83 1.57
N PRO A 42 3.28 -5.00 0.90
CA PRO A 42 3.77 -5.03 -0.47
C PRO A 42 2.93 -4.14 -1.40
N LEU A 43 1.60 -4.17 -1.29
CA LEU A 43 0.71 -3.35 -2.11
C LEU A 43 0.84 -1.86 -1.77
N LEU A 44 1.03 -1.52 -0.50
CA LEU A 44 1.31 -0.14 -0.09
C LEU A 44 2.60 0.39 -0.77
N LEU A 45 3.67 -0.41 -0.74
CA LEU A 45 4.93 -0.05 -1.42
C LEU A 45 4.76 0.04 -2.93
N ALA A 46 3.99 -0.86 -3.53
CA ALA A 46 3.67 -0.84 -4.96
C ALA A 46 2.93 0.43 -5.39
N VAL A 47 2.03 0.93 -4.56
CA VAL A 47 1.34 2.21 -4.78
C VAL A 47 2.30 3.39 -4.57
N ALA A 48 3.23 3.26 -3.62
CA ALA A 48 4.18 4.31 -3.27
C ALA A 48 5.35 4.45 -4.25
N ALA A 49 5.76 3.40 -4.95
CA ALA A 49 7.00 3.33 -5.75
C ALA A 49 7.19 4.51 -6.73
N ASP A 50 6.37 4.56 -7.79
CA ASP A 50 6.41 5.64 -8.78
C ASP A 50 6.08 7.00 -8.15
N ALA A 51 5.18 7.00 -7.16
CA ALA A 51 4.75 8.21 -6.49
C ALA A 51 5.89 8.86 -5.70
N ALA A 52 6.70 8.09 -4.98
CA ALA A 52 7.82 8.57 -4.17
C ALA A 52 8.90 9.20 -5.06
N THR A 53 9.17 8.60 -6.22
CA THR A 53 10.12 9.13 -7.20
C THR A 53 9.68 10.49 -7.73
N GLU A 54 8.43 10.62 -8.18
CA GLU A 54 7.90 11.90 -8.69
C GLU A 54 7.77 12.95 -7.57
N ALA A 55 7.44 12.51 -6.36
CA ALA A 55 7.24 13.41 -5.23
C ALA A 55 8.56 13.97 -4.69
N GLY A 56 9.68 13.27 -4.88
CA GLY A 56 11.03 13.72 -4.51
C GLY A 56 11.35 13.72 -3.01
N ALA A 57 10.35 13.49 -2.14
CA ALA A 57 10.53 13.25 -0.71
C ALA A 57 9.34 12.48 -0.15
N TRP A 58 9.59 11.62 0.83
CA TRP A 58 8.56 10.80 1.47
C TRP A 58 8.88 10.55 2.93
N ALA A 59 7.85 10.19 3.72
CA ALA A 59 8.03 9.82 5.11
C ALA A 59 7.25 8.56 5.48
N VAL A 60 7.88 7.68 6.25
CA VAL A 60 7.28 6.52 6.87
C VAL A 60 7.02 6.80 8.34
N ILE A 61 5.81 6.50 8.80
CA ILE A 61 5.32 6.77 10.14
C ILE A 61 4.67 5.49 10.68
N GLY A 62 5.27 4.88 11.70
CA GLY A 62 4.68 3.75 12.40
C GLY A 62 4.61 2.44 11.61
N LEU A 63 5.54 2.20 10.69
CA LEU A 63 5.68 0.93 9.95
C LEU A 63 6.96 0.19 10.37
N PRO A 64 7.10 -0.29 11.61
CA PRO A 64 8.32 -0.97 12.07
C PRO A 64 8.63 -2.26 11.29
N GLN A 65 7.61 -2.87 10.67
CA GLN A 65 7.77 -4.07 9.83
C GLN A 65 8.35 -3.76 8.44
N LEU A 66 8.42 -2.48 8.04
CA LEU A 66 8.97 -2.11 6.75
C LEU A 66 10.50 -2.09 6.83
N GLY A 67 11.13 -3.05 6.16
CA GLY A 67 12.59 -3.07 6.02
C GLY A 67 13.07 -1.99 5.05
N VAL A 68 14.17 -1.31 5.41
CA VAL A 68 14.80 -0.26 4.58
C VAL A 68 15.20 -0.79 3.19
N LEU A 69 15.83 -1.97 3.13
CA LEU A 69 16.19 -2.62 1.86
C LEU A 69 14.96 -3.08 1.06
N ALA A 70 13.86 -3.42 1.75
CA ALA A 70 12.62 -3.78 1.06
C ALA A 70 11.98 -2.54 0.41
N ALA A 71 12.02 -1.39 1.09
CA ALA A 71 11.59 -0.11 0.53
C ALA A 71 12.43 0.26 -0.71
N GLU A 72 13.77 0.18 -0.60
CA GLU A 72 14.68 0.43 -1.73
C GLU A 72 14.41 -0.50 -2.91
N SER A 73 14.22 -1.81 -2.65
CA SER A 73 13.92 -2.79 -3.69
C SER A 73 12.61 -2.51 -4.44
N MET A 74 11.66 -1.83 -3.78
CA MET A 74 10.38 -1.41 -4.37
C MET A 74 10.48 -0.02 -5.03
N GLY A 75 11.65 0.61 -5.05
CA GLY A 75 11.90 1.88 -5.73
C GLY A 75 11.78 3.12 -4.87
N LEU A 76 11.77 3.00 -3.53
CA LEU A 76 11.83 4.16 -2.65
C LEU A 76 13.28 4.61 -2.46
N ASP A 77 13.62 5.81 -2.94
CA ASP A 77 14.93 6.42 -2.74
C ASP A 77 15.16 6.75 -1.26
N LEU A 78 16.11 6.05 -0.65
CA LEU A 78 16.48 6.20 0.77
C LEU A 78 17.16 7.54 1.07
N GLY A 79 17.75 8.21 0.07
CA GLY A 79 18.43 9.49 0.24
C GLY A 79 17.48 10.66 0.56
N VAL A 80 16.18 10.48 0.28
CA VAL A 80 15.13 11.50 0.48
C VAL A 80 14.00 11.03 1.39
N GLY A 81 14.19 9.87 2.05
CA GLY A 81 13.21 9.26 2.95
C GLY A 81 13.38 9.68 4.40
N LEU A 82 12.26 9.93 5.09
CA LEU A 82 12.19 10.14 6.53
C LEU A 82 11.53 8.95 7.23
N TRP A 83 12.02 8.60 8.41
CA TRP A 83 11.50 7.47 9.17
C TRP A 83 11.10 7.86 10.58
N THR A 84 9.92 7.43 11.01
CA THR A 84 9.44 7.58 12.38
C THR A 84 8.80 6.28 12.83
N ASP A 85 9.58 5.41 13.48
CA ASP A 85 9.10 4.06 13.81
C ASP A 85 8.03 4.06 14.88
N HIS A 86 8.17 4.87 15.94
CA HIS A 86 7.36 4.76 17.16
C HIS A 86 6.76 6.11 17.53
N PRO A 87 5.82 6.65 16.74
CA PRO A 87 5.21 7.95 17.01
C PRO A 87 4.30 7.95 18.25
N GLY A 88 3.90 6.76 18.73
CA GLY A 88 3.01 6.58 19.88
C GLY A 88 1.68 7.31 19.69
N GLU A 89 1.11 7.81 20.79
CA GLU A 89 -0.15 8.57 20.76
C GLU A 89 -0.05 9.91 20.02
N ARG A 90 1.16 10.39 19.76
CA ARG A 90 1.44 11.66 19.06
C ARG A 90 1.44 11.52 17.53
N TRP A 91 1.06 10.36 17.00
CA TRP A 91 1.04 10.13 15.56
C TRP A 91 0.21 11.15 14.77
N PRO A 92 -0.93 11.70 15.25
CA PRO A 92 -1.65 12.71 14.48
C PRO A 92 -0.86 14.01 14.30
N GLN A 93 -0.10 14.40 15.31
CA GLN A 93 0.77 15.59 15.28
C GLN A 93 1.97 15.36 14.36
N VAL A 94 2.56 14.16 14.40
CA VAL A 94 3.65 13.76 13.50
C VAL A 94 3.19 13.79 12.04
N VAL A 95 2.03 13.21 11.74
CA VAL A 95 1.44 13.23 10.38
C VAL A 95 1.19 14.68 9.93
N ALA A 96 0.61 15.52 10.79
CA ALA A 96 0.33 16.91 10.43
C ALA A 96 1.61 17.71 10.15
N LEU A 97 2.65 17.52 10.97
CA LEU A 97 3.95 18.16 10.79
C LEU A 97 4.63 17.71 9.50
N LEU A 98 4.64 16.40 9.24
CA LEU A 98 5.28 15.84 8.04
C LEU A 98 4.51 16.18 6.76
N ALA A 99 3.19 16.30 6.80
CA ALA A 99 2.38 16.71 5.64
C ALA A 99 2.78 18.11 5.11
N GLU A 100 3.22 19.01 5.99
CA GLU A 100 3.72 20.33 5.60
C GLU A 100 5.10 20.23 4.92
N ALA A 101 5.95 19.28 5.35
CA ALA A 101 7.33 19.13 4.86
C ALA A 101 7.46 18.25 3.60
N VAL A 102 6.70 17.16 3.52
CA VAL A 102 6.85 16.16 2.46
C VAL A 102 5.53 15.91 1.70
N PRO A 103 5.61 15.60 0.40
CA PRO A 103 4.45 15.32 -0.45
C PRO A 103 3.79 13.96 -0.25
N LEU A 104 4.54 12.93 0.17
CA LEU A 104 4.03 11.56 0.32
C LEU A 104 4.29 11.00 1.72
N LEU A 105 3.24 10.48 2.36
CA LEU A 105 3.28 9.87 3.69
C LEU A 105 2.84 8.41 3.63
N LEU A 106 3.60 7.52 4.27
CA LEU A 106 3.28 6.11 4.46
C LEU A 106 3.03 5.88 5.95
N LEU A 107 1.82 5.46 6.30
CA LEU A 107 1.35 5.39 7.69
C LEU A 107 0.95 3.96 8.06
N GLY A 108 1.53 3.45 9.14
CA GLY A 108 1.16 2.15 9.69
C GLY A 108 -0.13 2.16 10.49
N PRO A 109 -0.53 1.00 11.04
CA PRO A 109 -1.80 0.85 11.76
C PRO A 109 -1.67 1.39 13.19
N LEU A 110 -1.55 2.71 13.35
CA LEU A 110 -1.32 3.40 14.64
C LEU A 110 -2.60 3.65 15.46
N GLY A 111 -3.62 2.80 15.28
CA GLY A 111 -4.95 2.92 15.87
C GLY A 111 -6.00 3.50 14.90
N PRO A 112 -7.31 3.44 15.26
CA PRO A 112 -8.38 3.86 14.36
C PRO A 112 -8.32 5.37 14.09
N ALA A 113 -8.00 5.73 12.85
CA ALA A 113 -8.18 7.08 12.34
C ALA A 113 -9.67 7.31 12.06
N ALA A 114 -10.40 7.70 13.10
CA ALA A 114 -11.85 7.90 13.05
C ALA A 114 -12.25 9.30 13.57
N GLY A 115 -13.45 9.73 13.18
CA GLY A 115 -14.12 10.92 13.67
C GLY A 115 -13.28 12.19 13.52
N ARG A 116 -13.01 12.86 14.65
CA ARG A 116 -12.35 14.18 14.67
C ARG A 116 -10.91 14.12 14.17
N THR A 117 -10.17 13.06 14.51
CA THR A 117 -8.75 12.93 14.15
C THR A 117 -8.58 12.77 12.65
N ALA A 118 -9.35 11.88 12.02
CA ALA A 118 -9.33 11.68 10.57
C ALA A 118 -9.68 12.99 9.83
N ARG A 119 -10.77 13.66 10.21
CA ARG A 119 -11.19 14.93 9.60
C ARG A 119 -10.14 16.04 9.73
N ARG A 120 -9.47 16.12 10.87
CA ARG A 120 -8.39 17.11 11.10
C ARG A 120 -7.21 16.83 10.17
N ILE A 121 -6.78 15.59 10.07
CA ILE A 121 -5.66 15.22 9.19
C ILE A 121 -6.05 15.43 7.73
N GLU A 122 -7.24 15.01 7.31
CA GLU A 122 -7.72 15.28 5.94
C GLU A 122 -7.75 16.77 5.60
N ALA A 123 -8.11 17.64 6.55
CA ALA A 123 -8.03 19.08 6.34
C ALA A 123 -6.58 19.56 6.13
N VAL A 124 -5.63 19.00 6.87
CA VAL A 124 -4.19 19.27 6.68
C VAL A 124 -3.72 18.75 5.32
N LEU A 125 -4.10 17.54 4.91
CA LEU A 125 -3.77 16.98 3.61
C LEU A 125 -4.31 17.86 2.49
N ARG A 126 -5.59 18.28 2.55
CA ARG A 126 -6.17 19.19 1.55
C ARG A 126 -5.47 20.53 1.47
N ARG A 127 -5.07 21.11 2.62
CA ARG A 127 -4.35 22.39 2.67
C ARG A 127 -2.93 22.28 2.10
N THR A 128 -2.23 21.19 2.39
CA THR A 128 -0.82 20.98 2.01
C THR A 128 -0.64 20.29 0.66
N GLY A 129 -1.69 19.65 0.15
CA GLY A 129 -1.64 18.76 -0.99
C GLY A 129 -0.93 17.42 -0.72
N ALA A 130 -0.52 17.12 0.53
CA ALA A 130 0.11 15.86 0.88
C ALA A 130 -0.80 14.66 0.61
N ILE A 131 -0.22 13.54 0.21
CA ILE A 131 -0.92 12.28 -0.01
C ILE A 131 -0.57 11.33 1.13
N LEU A 132 -1.58 10.73 1.73
CA LEU A 132 -1.44 9.75 2.80
C LEU A 132 -1.77 8.36 2.28
N LEU A 133 -0.79 7.46 2.27
CA LEU A 133 -0.97 6.02 2.08
C LEU A 133 -0.95 5.36 3.46
N THR A 134 -1.93 4.52 3.77
CA THR A 134 -1.98 3.84 5.07
C THR A 134 -2.30 2.36 4.94
N THR A 135 -1.63 1.52 5.74
CA THR A 135 -2.01 0.09 5.84
C THR A 135 -3.21 -0.12 6.76
N GLY A 136 -3.56 0.89 7.57
CA GLY A 136 -4.71 0.87 8.47
C GLY A 136 -6.00 1.26 7.76
N SER A 137 -7.13 1.03 8.44
CA SER A 137 -8.40 1.60 8.01
C SER A 137 -8.40 3.11 8.24
N TRP A 138 -9.03 3.85 7.32
CA TRP A 138 -9.17 5.29 7.43
C TRP A 138 -10.62 5.70 7.14
N GLU A 139 -11.26 6.36 8.11
CA GLU A 139 -12.59 6.93 7.90
C GLU A 139 -12.48 8.04 6.86
N GLY A 140 -13.10 7.82 5.71
CA GLY A 140 -13.15 8.81 4.64
C GLY A 140 -12.05 8.73 3.59
N ALA A 141 -11.29 7.63 3.57
CA ALA A 141 -10.33 7.34 2.50
C ALA A 141 -10.96 7.59 1.12
N GLN A 142 -10.23 8.30 0.26
CA GLN A 142 -10.67 8.56 -1.11
C GLN A 142 -10.69 7.26 -1.91
N VAL A 143 -9.69 6.41 -1.67
CA VAL A 143 -9.54 5.08 -2.25
C VAL A 143 -9.24 4.09 -1.12
N ARG A 144 -9.89 2.94 -1.14
CA ARG A 144 -9.57 1.77 -0.34
C ARG A 144 -9.21 0.63 -1.28
N LEU A 145 -7.98 0.15 -1.16
CA LEU A 145 -7.43 -0.97 -1.89
C LEU A 145 -7.37 -2.18 -0.97
N GLU A 146 -7.78 -3.33 -1.49
CA GLU A 146 -7.81 -4.59 -0.75
C GLU A 146 -7.35 -5.73 -1.65
N VAL A 147 -6.46 -6.59 -1.14
CA VAL A 147 -6.11 -7.85 -1.80
C VAL A 147 -7.21 -8.86 -1.49
N THR A 148 -8.04 -9.19 -2.49
CA THR A 148 -9.18 -10.10 -2.35
C THR A 148 -8.84 -11.54 -2.75
N GLY A 149 -7.70 -11.75 -3.39
CA GLY A 149 -7.15 -13.08 -3.70
C GLY A 149 -5.65 -13.01 -3.93
N ALA A 150 -4.94 -14.08 -3.58
CA ALA A 150 -3.50 -14.19 -3.79
C ALA A 150 -3.09 -15.64 -4.10
N SER A 151 -2.15 -15.79 -5.03
CA SER A 151 -1.46 -17.05 -5.31
C SER A 151 0.03 -16.81 -5.47
N TRP A 152 0.83 -17.81 -5.11
CA TRP A 152 2.29 -17.74 -5.19
C TRP A 152 2.83 -18.76 -6.17
N ASP A 153 3.88 -18.38 -6.89
CA ASP A 153 4.63 -19.24 -7.80
C ASP A 153 6.10 -19.33 -7.36
N GLY A 154 6.75 -20.46 -7.66
CA GLY A 154 8.21 -20.66 -7.45
C GLY A 154 8.60 -21.91 -6.67
N VAL A 155 7.65 -22.58 -6.02
CA VAL A 155 7.93 -23.76 -5.17
C VAL A 155 7.78 -25.11 -5.87
N GLY A 156 7.53 -25.15 -7.18
CA GLY A 156 7.55 -26.36 -8.01
C GLY A 156 6.89 -27.59 -7.35
N ALA A 157 7.66 -28.65 -7.14
CA ALA A 157 7.25 -29.90 -6.49
C ALA A 157 7.31 -29.86 -4.94
N GLY A 158 7.15 -28.69 -4.32
CA GLY A 158 7.17 -28.48 -2.86
C GLY A 158 8.53 -28.08 -2.28
N HIS A 159 9.50 -27.70 -3.13
CA HIS A 159 10.82 -27.20 -2.71
C HIS A 159 11.24 -26.03 -3.61
N GLY A 160 11.93 -25.04 -3.03
CA GLY A 160 12.36 -23.82 -3.72
C GLY A 160 12.05 -22.55 -2.93
N LEU A 161 12.13 -21.41 -3.61
CA LEU A 161 11.81 -20.10 -3.06
C LEU A 161 10.55 -19.56 -3.75
N LEU A 162 9.70 -18.85 -3.01
CA LEU A 162 8.63 -18.06 -3.61
C LEU A 162 9.28 -16.99 -4.49
N ARG A 163 8.91 -16.97 -5.77
CA ARG A 163 9.50 -16.07 -6.77
C ARG A 163 8.54 -14.96 -7.16
N ARG A 164 7.24 -15.26 -7.26
CA ARG A 164 6.23 -14.32 -7.73
C ARG A 164 4.95 -14.47 -6.95
N ARG A 165 4.22 -13.38 -6.79
CA ARG A 165 2.90 -13.36 -6.16
C ARG A 165 1.90 -12.74 -7.12
N GLN A 166 0.91 -13.50 -7.56
CA GLN A 166 -0.23 -12.94 -8.26
C GLN A 166 -1.29 -12.52 -7.23
N VAL A 167 -1.81 -11.30 -7.34
CA VAL A 167 -2.85 -10.77 -6.47
C VAL A 167 -4.03 -10.22 -7.27
N GLN A 168 -5.23 -10.39 -6.74
CA GLN A 168 -6.42 -9.67 -7.15
C GLN A 168 -6.61 -8.49 -6.20
N VAL A 169 -6.59 -7.28 -6.74
CA VAL A 169 -6.77 -6.05 -5.96
C VAL A 169 -8.10 -5.41 -6.31
N THR A 170 -8.91 -5.16 -5.30
CA THR A 170 -10.19 -4.45 -5.43
C THR A 170 -10.05 -3.05 -4.88
N ALA A 171 -10.53 -2.06 -5.63
CA ALA A 171 -10.61 -0.67 -5.26
C ALA A 171 -12.06 -0.24 -5.05
N SER A 172 -12.32 0.40 -3.91
CA SER A 172 -13.57 1.05 -3.56
C SER A 172 -13.29 2.43 -2.96
N GLY A 173 -14.30 3.25 -2.70
CA GLY A 173 -14.06 4.54 -2.04
C GLY A 173 -15.14 5.57 -2.28
N ARG A 174 -14.73 6.83 -2.38
CA ARG A 174 -15.62 7.98 -2.58
C ARG A 174 -15.60 8.45 -4.04
N GLY A 175 -16.56 9.30 -4.40
CA GLY A 175 -16.64 9.91 -5.74
C GLY A 175 -16.80 8.85 -6.83
N GLN A 176 -15.88 8.80 -7.79
CA GLN A 176 -15.90 7.82 -8.90
C GLN A 176 -15.82 6.36 -8.44
N LEU A 177 -15.47 6.09 -7.18
CA LEU A 177 -15.40 4.75 -6.59
C LEU A 177 -16.54 4.47 -5.59
N ALA A 178 -17.54 5.35 -5.49
CA ALA A 178 -18.70 5.16 -4.61
C ALA A 178 -19.72 4.13 -5.14
N GLY A 179 -19.62 3.77 -6.42
CA GLY A 179 -20.46 2.76 -7.08
C GLY A 179 -19.78 1.39 -7.12
N THR A 180 -19.71 0.80 -8.31
CA THR A 180 -19.12 -0.52 -8.51
C THR A 180 -17.62 -0.52 -8.20
N PRO A 181 -17.13 -1.45 -7.34
CA PRO A 181 -15.71 -1.64 -7.11
C PRO A 181 -14.96 -1.96 -8.41
N ARG A 182 -13.72 -1.48 -8.53
CA ARG A 182 -12.84 -1.81 -9.65
C ARG A 182 -11.88 -2.91 -9.22
N THR A 183 -11.59 -3.86 -10.10
CA THR A 183 -10.69 -4.98 -9.80
C THR A 183 -9.58 -5.06 -10.84
N ALA A 184 -8.37 -5.41 -10.41
CA ALA A 184 -7.24 -5.66 -11.29
C ALA A 184 -6.37 -6.81 -10.76
N ALA A 185 -5.83 -7.60 -11.68
CA ALA A 185 -4.86 -8.65 -11.39
C ALA A 185 -3.43 -8.13 -11.57
N LEU A 186 -2.57 -8.32 -10.57
CA LEU A 186 -1.20 -7.81 -10.54
C LEU A 186 -0.22 -8.89 -10.09
N TRP A 187 1.00 -8.80 -10.60
CA TRP A 187 2.16 -9.44 -9.97
C TRP A 187 2.76 -8.50 -8.92
N LEU A 188 3.04 -9.01 -7.71
CA LEU A 188 3.45 -8.25 -6.52
C LEU A 188 4.29 -9.09 -5.53
N PRO A 189 5.56 -9.42 -5.83
CA PRO A 189 6.29 -9.03 -7.02
C PRO A 189 6.13 -10.01 -8.20
N ASP A 190 6.56 -9.57 -9.37
CA ASP A 190 6.85 -10.40 -10.54
C ASP A 190 8.22 -11.06 -10.45
N GLN A 191 8.66 -11.65 -11.56
CA GLN A 191 9.91 -12.39 -11.67
C GLN A 191 11.16 -11.55 -11.42
N ASP A 192 11.06 -10.26 -11.71
CA ASP A 192 12.14 -9.29 -11.63
C ASP A 192 12.04 -8.46 -10.35
N GLY A 193 11.16 -8.86 -9.42
CA GLY A 193 10.93 -8.13 -8.17
C GLY A 193 10.01 -6.91 -8.33
N ARG A 194 9.38 -6.72 -9.50
CA ARG A 194 8.62 -5.50 -9.82
C ARG A 194 7.12 -5.72 -9.74
N VAL A 195 6.38 -4.63 -9.79
CA VAL A 195 4.91 -4.66 -9.87
C VAL A 195 4.53 -4.58 -11.34
N SER A 196 3.80 -5.56 -11.84
CA SER A 196 3.38 -5.60 -13.25
C SER A 196 1.95 -6.12 -13.39
N PRO A 197 1.22 -5.68 -14.44
CA PRO A 197 -0.09 -6.26 -14.72
C PRO A 197 0.06 -7.73 -15.09
N VAL A 198 -0.89 -8.56 -14.67
CA VAL A 198 -1.01 -9.92 -15.22
C VAL A 198 -1.50 -9.77 -16.66
N GLN A 199 -0.68 -10.17 -17.63
CA GLN A 199 -1.17 -10.27 -19.00
C GLN A 199 -2.06 -11.50 -19.11
N GLU A 200 -3.34 -11.32 -19.47
CA GLU A 200 -4.28 -12.42 -19.73
C GLU A 200 -3.95 -13.22 -21.01
N SER A 201 -2.82 -12.95 -21.66
CA SER A 201 -2.43 -13.55 -22.93
C SER A 201 -1.80 -14.93 -22.73
N GLU A 202 -2.61 -15.91 -22.32
CA GLU A 202 -2.35 -17.35 -22.52
C GLU A 202 -3.59 -18.25 -22.27
N ALA A 203 -4.81 -17.71 -22.39
CA ALA A 203 -6.05 -18.49 -22.20
C ALA A 203 -6.74 -18.95 -23.50
N HIS A 204 -6.18 -18.66 -24.69
CA HIS A 204 -6.81 -19.02 -25.98
C HIS A 204 -5.99 -19.94 -26.90
N ALA A 205 -4.90 -20.54 -26.42
CA ALA A 205 -4.17 -21.54 -27.21
C ALA A 205 -3.51 -22.61 -26.34
N SER A 206 -4.32 -23.53 -25.80
CA SER A 206 -3.98 -24.97 -25.72
C SER A 206 -5.16 -25.74 -25.16
N GLY A 207 -5.80 -26.55 -26.02
CA GLY A 207 -6.83 -27.47 -25.62
C GLY A 207 -6.32 -28.55 -24.67
N THR A 208 -7.22 -28.95 -23.76
CA THR A 208 -7.37 -30.28 -23.17
C THR A 208 -6.11 -31.00 -22.69
N THR A 209 -5.85 -30.95 -21.39
CA THR A 209 -5.64 -32.14 -20.54
C THR A 209 -5.82 -31.71 -19.07
N GLY A 210 -6.66 -32.42 -18.32
CA GLY A 210 -7.04 -32.08 -16.96
C GLY A 210 -5.85 -32.00 -16.01
N MET A 211 -5.88 -30.99 -15.12
CA MET A 211 -4.90 -30.81 -14.04
C MET A 211 -5.66 -30.48 -12.74
N PRO A 212 -5.28 -31.09 -11.60
CA PRO A 212 -6.06 -30.98 -10.37
C PRO A 212 -5.92 -29.59 -9.74
N ALA A 213 -6.93 -29.21 -8.95
CA ALA A 213 -7.05 -27.91 -8.30
C ALA A 213 -5.77 -27.51 -7.54
N ARG A 214 -5.21 -26.36 -7.91
CA ARG A 214 -4.12 -25.69 -7.19
C ARG A 214 -4.59 -25.39 -5.76
N GLY A 215 -3.84 -25.87 -4.79
CA GLY A 215 -4.12 -25.65 -3.37
C GLY A 215 -4.06 -24.16 -3.03
N SER A 216 -5.16 -23.62 -2.52
CA SER A 216 -5.14 -22.38 -1.78
C SER A 216 -4.40 -22.66 -0.46
N LEU A 217 -3.28 -21.99 -0.24
CA LEU A 217 -2.68 -21.93 1.10
C LEU A 217 -3.60 -21.06 1.95
N ARG A 218 -4.56 -21.69 2.63
CA ARG A 218 -5.34 -21.07 3.69
C ARG A 218 -4.39 -20.71 4.82
N ALA A 219 -4.50 -19.49 5.35
CA ALA A 219 -3.84 -19.13 6.59
C ALA A 219 -4.21 -20.15 7.67
N VAL A 220 -3.20 -20.80 8.25
CA VAL A 220 -3.38 -21.68 9.41
C VAL A 220 -3.75 -20.78 10.59
N PRO A 221 -4.89 -20.99 11.27
CA PRO A 221 -5.17 -20.25 12.50
C PRO A 221 -4.10 -20.61 13.54
N GLU A 222 -3.53 -19.60 14.17
CA GLU A 222 -2.55 -19.75 15.25
C GLU A 222 -3.19 -20.53 16.40
N GLU A 223 -2.87 -21.81 16.54
CA GLU A 223 -3.13 -22.54 17.78
C GLU A 223 -2.04 -22.17 18.80
N PRO A 224 -2.42 -21.78 20.04
CA PRO A 224 -1.43 -21.48 21.06
C PRO A 224 -0.58 -22.71 21.34
N CYS A 225 0.73 -22.55 21.20
CA CYS A 225 1.71 -23.58 21.50
C CYS A 225 1.52 -24.07 22.95
N ALA A 226 0.94 -25.27 23.11
CA ALA A 226 0.79 -25.89 24.41
C ALA A 226 2.18 -26.29 24.93
N HIS A 227 2.78 -25.43 25.76
CA HIS A 227 3.97 -25.77 26.53
C HIS A 227 3.61 -26.86 27.54
N ARG A 228 3.85 -28.11 27.14
CA ARG A 228 3.75 -29.27 28.02
C ARG A 228 4.85 -29.16 29.07
N ARG A 229 4.52 -28.65 30.27
CA ARG A 229 5.43 -28.73 31.43
C ARG A 229 5.53 -30.19 31.85
N THR A 230 6.66 -30.82 31.55
CA THR A 230 7.10 -32.08 32.15
C THR A 230 8.08 -31.78 33.29
N GLY A 231 7.90 -32.44 34.43
CA GLY A 231 8.74 -32.34 35.64
C GLY A 231 7.82 -32.29 36.88
N THR A 232 7.45 -33.40 37.54
CA THR A 232 8.25 -34.38 38.31
C THR A 232 9.03 -33.73 39.45
N GLU A 233 8.38 -33.60 40.62
CA GLU A 233 8.72 -34.20 41.92
C GLU A 233 7.60 -33.90 42.94
#